data_AF-A0A0G4LPI2-F1
#
_entry.id   AF-A0A0G4LPI2-F1
#
_cell.length_a   1.000
_cell.length_b   1.000
_cell.length_c   1.000
_cell.angle_alpha   90.00
_cell.angle_beta   90.00
_cell.angle_gamma   90.00
#
_symmetry.space_group_name_H-M   'P 1'
#
loop_
_entity.id
_entity.type
_entity.pdbx_description
1 polymer ?
#
loop_
_entity_poly.entity_id
_entity_poly.type
_entity_poly.pdbx_seq_one_letter_code
_entity_poly.pdbx_strand_id
1 'polypeptide(L)'
;MAAPKVLVFGALNGALKPAFSKAATLHSKNKFDFAIISGNLFAESDDETAASLLNGEIVVPLPTYFTVGTSALPATIVAKIEANEEICENLHFLGKRSVTKTTDGVRIVAVRCDEEDGGRE
;
A
#
# COMPACT_ATOMS: atom_id res chain seq x y z
N MET A 1 -17.76 -15.70 -14.25
CA MET A 1 -16.61 -15.02 -13.61
C MET A 1 -17.07 -13.60 -13.31
N ALA A 2 -17.15 -13.23 -12.04
CA ALA A 2 -17.57 -11.89 -11.64
C ALA A 2 -16.40 -10.92 -11.83
N ALA A 3 -16.67 -9.66 -12.20
CA ALA A 3 -15.63 -8.67 -12.31
C ALA A 3 -15.08 -8.32 -10.91
N PRO A 4 -13.75 -8.31 -10.70
CA PRO A 4 -13.17 -7.97 -9.41
C PRO A 4 -13.46 -6.51 -9.10
N LYS A 5 -13.95 -6.25 -7.87
CA LYS A 5 -14.21 -4.90 -7.39
C LYS A 5 -12.94 -4.36 -6.77
N VAL A 6 -12.34 -3.36 -7.40
CA VAL A 6 -11.09 -2.77 -6.95
C VAL A 6 -11.34 -1.40 -6.34
N LEU A 7 -10.73 -1.14 -5.18
CA LEU A 7 -10.72 0.17 -4.56
C LEU A 7 -9.37 0.84 -4.81
N VAL A 8 -9.34 2.05 -5.35
CA VAL A 8 -8.09 2.76 -5.63
C VAL A 8 -8.01 4.01 -4.77
N PHE A 9 -6.93 4.13 -4.01
CA PHE A 9 -6.58 5.32 -3.25
C PHE A 9 -5.44 6.06 -3.93
N GLY A 10 -5.57 7.40 -3.93
CA GLY A 10 -4.50 8.31 -4.32
C GLY A 10 -3.49 8.50 -3.19
N ALA A 11 -2.83 9.66 -3.21
CA ALA A 11 -1.93 10.09 -2.15
C ALA A 11 -2.69 10.34 -0.84
N LEU A 12 -2.35 9.58 0.21
CA LEU A 12 -2.98 9.72 1.54
C LEU A 12 -2.35 10.84 2.37
N ASN A 13 -1.07 11.16 2.15
CA ASN A 13 -0.30 12.20 2.85
C ASN A 13 -0.48 12.17 4.37
N GLY A 14 -0.37 10.99 5.00
CA GLY A 14 -0.54 10.81 6.45
C GLY A 14 -2.00 10.55 6.89
N ALA A 15 -2.99 10.68 6.02
CA ALA A 15 -4.39 10.37 6.32
C ALA A 15 -4.71 8.87 6.21
N LEU A 16 -3.83 8.02 6.74
CA LEU A 16 -3.93 6.57 6.59
C LEU A 16 -5.06 5.98 7.45
N LYS A 17 -5.16 6.37 8.73
CA LYS A 17 -6.25 6.00 9.65
C LYS A 17 -7.66 6.25 9.06
N PRO A 18 -8.02 7.47 8.62
CA PRO A 18 -9.34 7.73 8.07
C PRO A 18 -9.58 7.06 6.71
N ALA A 19 -8.52 6.85 5.90
CA ALA A 19 -8.64 6.15 4.63
C ALA A 19 -9.01 4.68 4.82
N PHE A 20 -8.32 3.96 5.72
CA PHE A 20 -8.64 2.57 6.03
C PHE A 20 -10.01 2.42 6.72
N SER A 21 -10.40 3.34 7.60
CA SER A 21 -11.75 3.34 8.20
C SER A 21 -12.86 3.49 7.13
N LYS A 22 -12.66 4.40 6.17
CA LYS A 22 -13.56 4.53 5.01
C LYS A 22 -13.53 3.27 4.14
N ALA A 23 -12.35 2.70 3.89
CA ALA A 23 -12.17 1.46 3.14
C ALA A 23 -12.95 0.31 3.77
N ALA A 24 -12.85 0.16 5.10
CA ALA A 24 -13.58 -0.85 5.87
C ALA A 24 -15.09 -0.72 5.68
N THR A 25 -15.60 0.49 5.87
CA THR A 25 -17.03 0.79 5.75
C THR A 25 -17.54 0.51 4.33
N LEU A 26 -16.76 0.90 3.32
CA LEU A 26 -17.06 0.63 1.91
C LEU A 26 -16.99 -0.86 1.59
N HIS A 27 -15.98 -1.56 2.09
CA HIS A 27 -15.78 -2.98 1.88
C HIS A 27 -16.89 -3.82 2.51
N SER A 28 -17.36 -3.50 3.72
CA SER A 28 -18.49 -4.21 4.33
C SER A 28 -19.78 -4.13 3.51
N LYS A 29 -20.01 -3.03 2.77
CA LYS A 29 -21.20 -2.85 1.92
C LYS A 29 -21.01 -3.40 0.50
N ASN A 30 -19.86 -3.13 -0.11
CA ASN A 30 -19.64 -3.41 -1.53
C ASN A 30 -18.91 -4.74 -1.79
N LYS A 31 -18.24 -5.30 -0.79
CA LYS A 31 -17.33 -6.46 -0.87
C LYS A 31 -16.29 -6.28 -1.99
N PHE A 32 -15.32 -5.39 -1.74
CA PHE A 32 -14.19 -5.18 -2.65
C PHE A 32 -13.23 -6.36 -2.57
N ASP A 33 -12.63 -6.74 -3.69
CA ASP A 33 -11.71 -7.87 -3.76
C ASP A 33 -10.32 -7.49 -3.23
N PHE A 34 -9.81 -6.32 -3.64
CA PHE A 34 -8.56 -5.75 -3.18
C PHE A 34 -8.55 -4.22 -3.32
N ALA A 35 -7.61 -3.58 -2.61
CA ALA A 35 -7.34 -2.15 -2.72
C ALA A 35 -5.95 -1.88 -3.30
N ILE A 36 -5.79 -0.77 -4.00
CA ILE A 36 -4.52 -0.27 -4.53
C ILE A 36 -4.29 1.15 -4.00
N ILE A 37 -3.11 1.44 -3.47
CA ILE A 37 -2.71 2.77 -3.04
C ILE A 37 -1.56 3.24 -3.93
N SER A 38 -1.77 4.34 -4.67
CA SER A 38 -0.83 4.83 -5.67
C SER A 38 0.40 5.56 -5.11
N GLY A 39 0.45 5.82 -3.80
CA GLY A 39 1.61 6.45 -3.15
C GLY A 39 1.25 7.27 -1.92
N ASN A 40 2.27 7.86 -1.28
CA ASN A 40 2.18 8.76 -0.12
C ASN A 40 1.29 8.21 1.00
N LEU A 41 1.59 7.00 1.51
CA LEU A 41 0.89 6.46 2.67
C LEU A 41 1.10 7.31 3.91
N PHE A 42 2.33 7.76 4.11
CA PHE A 42 2.76 8.53 5.27
C PHE A 42 3.13 9.96 4.84
N ALA A 43 2.98 10.90 5.76
CA ALA A 43 3.54 12.23 5.60
C ALA A 43 5.04 12.22 5.96
N GLU A 44 5.74 13.31 5.62
CA GLU A 44 7.10 13.57 6.09
C GLU A 44 7.16 13.44 7.62
N SER A 45 8.04 12.56 8.12
CA SER A 45 8.25 12.33 9.56
C SER A 45 7.03 11.81 10.35
N ASP A 46 6.12 11.07 9.70
CA ASP A 46 4.94 10.48 10.36
C ASP A 46 5.27 9.13 11.04
N ASP A 47 6.22 9.15 11.99
CA ASP A 47 6.62 7.97 12.76
C ASP A 47 5.51 7.47 13.69
N GLU A 48 4.63 8.36 14.16
CA GLU A 48 3.48 7.97 14.98
C GLU A 48 2.50 7.10 14.20
N THR A 49 2.12 7.48 12.97
CA THR A 49 1.21 6.64 12.16
C THR A 49 1.88 5.34 11.73
N ALA A 50 3.18 5.36 11.46
CA ALA A 50 3.97 4.15 11.18
C ALA A 50 3.99 3.20 12.38
N ALA A 51 4.24 3.72 13.58
CA ALA A 51 4.21 2.94 14.81
C ALA A 51 2.80 2.42 15.10
N SER A 52 1.73 3.22 14.93
CA SER A 52 0.35 2.75 15.07
C SER A 52 0.02 1.64 14.07
N LEU A 53 0.48 1.74 12.82
CA LEU A 53 0.28 0.70 11.82
C LEU A 53 1.00 -0.60 12.21
N LEU A 54 2.25 -0.50 12.66
CA LEU A 54 3.06 -1.64 13.11
C LEU A 54 2.55 -2.27 14.42
N ASN A 55 1.99 -1.46 15.32
CA ASN A 55 1.36 -1.95 16.54
C ASN A 55 -0.02 -2.61 16.28
N GLY A 56 -0.52 -2.58 15.05
CA GLY A 56 -1.83 -3.13 14.71
C GLY A 56 -3.01 -2.25 15.13
N GLU A 57 -2.77 -0.98 15.48
CA GLU A 57 -3.86 -0.01 15.73
C GLU A 57 -4.60 0.33 14.44
N ILE A 58 -3.92 0.22 13.30
CA ILE A 58 -4.53 0.37 11.98
C ILE A 58 -4.68 -1.00 11.35
N VAL A 59 -5.91 -1.51 11.38
CA VAL A 59 -6.23 -2.81 10.80
C VAL A 59 -6.65 -2.64 9.35
N VAL A 60 -6.06 -3.46 8.47
CA VAL A 60 -6.36 -3.49 7.05
C VAL A 60 -7.44 -4.54 6.79
N PRO A 61 -8.67 -4.16 6.41
CA PRO A 61 -9.80 -5.08 6.33
C PRO A 61 -9.86 -5.88 5.01
N LEU A 62 -8.99 -5.57 4.05
CA LEU A 62 -8.92 -6.24 2.74
C LEU A 62 -7.50 -6.19 2.18
N PRO A 63 -7.08 -7.14 1.33
CA PRO A 63 -5.76 -7.12 0.69
C PRO A 63 -5.53 -5.80 -0.04
N THR A 64 -4.54 -5.05 0.45
CA THR A 64 -4.22 -3.70 0.01
C THR A 64 -2.80 -3.67 -0.50
N TYR A 65 -2.66 -3.35 -1.78
CA TYR A 65 -1.38 -3.24 -2.47
C TYR A 65 -0.97 -1.78 -2.53
N PHE A 66 0.18 -1.44 -2.00
CA PHE A 66 0.66 -0.07 -2.03
C PHE A 66 2.05 0.04 -2.63
N THR A 67 2.31 1.16 -3.27
CA THR A 67 3.65 1.51 -3.74
C THR A 67 4.15 2.77 -3.04
N VAL A 68 5.47 2.97 -3.04
CA VAL A 68 6.05 4.22 -2.53
C VAL A 68 6.06 5.24 -3.66
N GLY A 69 5.48 6.42 -3.40
CA GLY A 69 5.46 7.55 -4.34
C GLY A 69 6.74 8.38 -4.21
N THR A 70 6.67 9.70 -4.32
CA THR A 70 7.85 10.58 -4.22
C THR A 70 8.33 10.77 -2.78
N SER A 71 7.45 10.62 -1.79
CA SER A 71 7.75 10.82 -0.37
C SER A 71 8.43 9.60 0.25
N ALA A 72 9.46 9.84 1.06
CA ALA A 72 10.15 8.80 1.80
C ALA A 72 9.21 8.14 2.83
N LEU A 73 9.29 6.83 2.94
CA LEU A 73 8.65 6.09 4.02
C LEU A 73 9.42 6.34 5.33
N PRO A 74 8.75 6.37 6.48
CA PRO A 74 9.42 6.47 7.76
C PRO A 74 10.38 5.28 7.98
N ALA A 75 11.51 5.55 8.63
CA ALA A 75 12.60 4.58 8.79
C ALA A 75 12.14 3.26 9.42
N THR A 76 11.14 3.32 10.30
CA THR A 76 10.55 2.15 10.94
C THR A 76 9.89 1.18 9.95
N ILE A 77 9.17 1.71 8.95
CA ILE A 77 8.54 0.91 7.89
C ILE A 77 9.61 0.37 6.94
N VAL A 78 10.59 1.21 6.57
CA VAL A 78 11.70 0.80 5.72
C VAL A 78 12.47 -0.36 6.36
N ALA A 79 12.79 -0.26 7.65
CA ALA A 79 13.50 -1.30 8.39
C ALA A 79 12.74 -2.64 8.40
N LYS A 80 11.40 -2.63 8.47
CA LYS A 80 10.59 -3.85 8.39
C LYS A 80 10.58 -4.45 6.98
N ILE A 81 10.47 -3.59 5.95
CA ILE A 81 10.58 -4.02 4.55
C ILE A 81 11.96 -4.63 4.28
N GLU A 82 13.04 -4.00 4.76
CA GLU A 82 14.41 -4.49 4.65
C GLU A 82 14.63 -5.79 5.44
N ALA A 83 14.01 -5.92 6.62
CA ALA A 83 14.01 -7.15 7.40
C ALA A 83 13.15 -8.27 6.78
N ASN A 84 12.48 -8.02 5.65
CA ASN A 84 11.52 -8.93 5.02
C ASN A 84 10.37 -9.33 5.96
N GLU A 85 10.02 -8.45 6.88
CA GLU A 85 9.00 -8.66 7.91
C GLU A 85 7.67 -8.07 7.45
N GLU A 86 6.57 -8.76 7.75
CA GLU A 86 5.24 -8.31 7.35
C GLU A 86 4.82 -7.09 8.18
N ILE A 87 4.58 -5.96 7.51
CA ILE A 87 4.17 -4.72 8.17
C ILE A 87 2.77 -4.88 8.80
N CYS A 88 1.85 -5.51 8.06
CA CYS A 88 0.48 -5.74 8.49
C CYS A 88 -0.16 -6.88 7.70
N GLU A 89 -1.04 -7.64 8.33
CA GLU A 89 -1.83 -8.68 7.67
C GLU A 89 -2.75 -8.01 6.63
N ASN A 90 -2.68 -8.43 5.36
CA ASN A 90 -3.35 -7.83 4.20
C ASN A 90 -2.71 -6.54 3.65
N LEU A 91 -1.52 -6.12 4.07
CA LEU A 91 -0.81 -4.98 3.49
C LEU A 91 0.42 -5.45 2.70
N HIS A 92 0.38 -5.33 1.37
CA HIS A 92 1.46 -5.77 0.50
C HIS A 92 2.21 -4.58 -0.11
N PHE A 93 3.51 -4.51 0.17
CA PHE A 93 4.39 -3.52 -0.44
C PHE A 93 4.79 -3.94 -1.86
N LEU A 94 4.49 -3.08 -2.83
CA LEU A 94 4.94 -3.16 -4.21
C LEU A 94 6.19 -2.29 -4.35
N GLY A 95 7.35 -2.93 -4.49
CA GLY A 95 8.64 -2.27 -4.68
C GLY A 95 8.76 -1.54 -6.03
N LYS A 96 9.98 -1.05 -6.35
CA LYS A 96 10.29 -0.26 -7.57
C LYS A 96 9.69 -0.85 -8.86
N ARG A 97 9.75 -2.17 -9.00
CA ARG A 97 9.13 -2.93 -10.09
C ARG A 97 8.66 -4.26 -9.54
N SER A 98 7.35 -4.48 -9.49
CA SER A 98 6.79 -5.72 -8.94
C SER A 98 5.57 -6.17 -9.70
N VAL A 99 5.44 -7.49 -9.82
CA VAL A 99 4.26 -8.14 -10.43
C VAL A 99 3.64 -9.02 -9.36
N THR A 100 2.45 -8.65 -8.90
CA THR A 100 1.70 -9.43 -7.93
C THR A 100 0.50 -10.08 -8.61
N LYS A 101 0.37 -11.39 -8.45
CA LYS A 101 -0.77 -12.14 -8.99
C LYS A 101 -1.73 -12.44 -7.85
N THR A 102 -2.94 -11.91 -7.91
CA THR A 102 -4.01 -12.28 -6.97
C THR A 102 -4.61 -13.64 -7.36
N THR A 103 -5.19 -14.31 -6.37
CA THR A 103 -5.82 -15.63 -6.51
C THR A 103 -7.01 -15.62 -7.47
N ASP A 104 -7.65 -14.45 -7.66
CA ASP A 104 -8.73 -14.21 -8.61
C ASP A 104 -8.25 -14.16 -10.08
N GLY A 105 -6.93 -14.19 -10.32
CA GLY A 105 -6.34 -14.20 -11.65
C GLY A 105 -5.92 -12.83 -12.17
N VAL A 106 -6.12 -11.75 -11.40
CA VAL A 106 -5.65 -10.41 -11.75
C VAL A 106 -4.13 -10.31 -11.56
N ARG A 107 -3.45 -9.72 -12.55
CA ARG A 107 -2.01 -9.40 -12.46
C ARG A 107 -1.85 -7.91 -12.25
N ILE A 108 -1.37 -7.53 -11.07
CA ILE A 108 -1.09 -6.15 -10.70
C ILE A 108 0.39 -5.90 -10.99
N VAL A 109 0.67 -4.99 -11.90
CA VAL A 109 2.04 -4.54 -12.21
C VAL A 109 2.21 -3.14 -11.64
N ALA A 110 3.14 -3.00 -10.70
CA ALA A 110 3.54 -1.70 -10.18
C ALA A 110 4.87 -1.30 -10.83
N VAL A 111 4.85 -0.14 -11.48
CA VAL A 111 6.04 0.52 -12.01
C VAL A 111 6.04 1.92 -11.43
N ARG A 112 7.11 2.24 -10.69
CA ARG A 112 7.33 3.60 -10.21
C ARG A 112 7.97 4.42 -11.32
N CYS A 113 7.52 5.66 -11.47
CA CYS A 113 8.22 6.64 -12.28
C CYS A 113 9.38 7.18 -11.43
N ASP A 114 10.46 6.41 -11.34
CA ASP A 114 11.78 6.99 -11.08
C ASP A 114 12.38 7.23 -12.46
N GLU A 115 12.60 8.50 -12.79
CA GLU A 115 13.47 8.88 -13.89
C GLU A 115 14.91 8.57 -13.46
N GLU A 116 15.26 7.28 -13.42
CA GLU A 116 16.66 6.87 -13.42
C GLU A 116 17.15 7.07 -14.86
N ASP A 117 17.82 8.19 -15.08
CA ASP A 117 18.59 8.52 -16.28
C ASP A 117 19.53 7.35 -16.57
N GLY A 118 19.08 6.48 -17.47
CA GLY A 118 19.77 5.26 -17.84
C GLY A 118 21.02 5.61 -18.65
N GLY A 119 22.13 5.81 -17.96
CA GLY A 119 23.48 5.69 -18.51
C GLY A 119 23.59 4.34 -19.20
N ARG A 120 23.51 4.37 -20.53
CA ARG A 120 23.69 3.21 -21.40
C ARG A 120 25.13 3.28 -21.90
N GLU A 121 25.99 2.45 -21.33
CA GLU A 121 27.31 2.13 -21.90
C GLU A 121 27.18 1.32 -23.19
#